data_AF-A0AAN5D1W9-F1
#
_entry.id   AF-A0AAN5D1W9-F1
#
_cell.length_a   1.000
_cell.length_b   1.000
_cell.length_c   1.000
_cell.angle_alpha   90.00
_cell.angle_beta   90.00
_cell.angle_gamma   90.00
#
_symmetry.space_group_name_H-M   'P 1'
#
loop_
_entity.id
_entity.type
_entity.pdbx_description
1 polymer ?
#
loop_
_entity_poly.entity_id
_entity_poly.type
_entity_poly.pdbx_seq_one_letter_code
_entity_poly.pdbx_strand_id
1 'polypeptide(L)'
;CWGFSDYITWEELTSTGQDYVIDGTFIIDLRLKLEDLVGLRKVDRPDFFEANDPLHGVTLIINGDKIYASKQILALHSQVFHKMFFGQFKEKYSSEVELQDINKE
;
A
#
# COMPACT_ATOMS: atom_id res chain seq x y z
N CYS A 1 -4.42 7.54 33.79
CA CYS A 1 -3.51 6.45 33.38
C CYS A 1 -4.37 5.22 33.05
N TRP A 2 -3.99 4.44 32.04
CA TRP A 2 -4.66 3.18 31.69
C TRP A 2 -3.81 2.03 32.20
N GLY A 3 -4.44 1.00 32.76
CA GLY A 3 -3.76 -0.16 33.32
C GLY A 3 -4.75 -1.12 33.98
N PHE A 4 -4.22 -2.20 34.55
CA PHE A 4 -4.99 -3.18 35.29
C PHE A 4 -4.71 -2.97 36.77
N SER A 5 -5.73 -2.54 37.53
CA SER A 5 -5.61 -2.34 38.98
C SER A 5 -5.33 -3.63 39.73
N ASP A 6 -5.83 -4.75 39.21
CA ASP A 6 -5.86 -6.05 39.90
C ASP A 6 -5.26 -7.16 39.02
N TYR A 7 -4.13 -6.87 38.36
CA TYR A 7 -3.47 -7.84 37.46
C TYR A 7 -2.95 -9.08 38.20
N ILE A 8 -2.28 -8.88 39.34
CA ILE A 8 -1.74 -9.94 40.20
C ILE A 8 -1.67 -9.43 41.63
N THR A 9 -2.00 -10.27 42.59
CA THR A 9 -1.89 -9.93 44.01
C THR A 9 -0.44 -10.08 44.50
N TRP A 10 -0.08 -9.38 45.58
CA TRP A 10 1.25 -9.54 46.19
C TRP A 10 1.50 -10.97 46.69
N GLU A 11 0.46 -11.60 47.24
CA GLU A 11 0.50 -12.98 47.73
C GLU A 11 0.78 -13.96 46.59
N GLU A 12 0.16 -13.76 45.43
CA GLU A 12 0.38 -14.59 44.24
C GLU A 12 1.75 -14.35 43.61
N LEU A 13 2.20 -13.09 43.55
CA LEU A 13 3.53 -12.72 43.04
C LEU A 13 4.67 -13.34 43.88
N THR A 14 4.47 -13.48 45.19
CA THR A 14 5.48 -13.99 46.14
C THR A 14 5.24 -15.43 46.58
N SER A 15 4.25 -16.10 45.99
CA SER A 15 3.88 -17.47 46.37
C SER A 15 5.00 -18.46 46.08
N THR A 16 5.31 -19.30 47.06
CA THR A 16 6.34 -20.33 46.95
C THR A 16 5.84 -21.46 46.05
N GLY A 17 6.38 -21.54 44.83
CA GLY A 17 6.00 -22.52 43.80
C GLY A 17 5.71 -21.93 42.42
N GLN A 18 5.72 -20.60 42.29
CA GLN A 18 5.69 -19.90 41.01
C GLN A 18 7.02 -19.16 40.81
N ASP A 19 7.67 -19.34 39.67
CA ASP A 19 8.97 -18.71 39.36
C ASP A 19 8.81 -17.26 38.82
N TYR A 20 7.82 -16.51 39.33
CA TYR A 20 7.56 -15.14 38.87
C TYR A 20 8.66 -14.16 39.29
N VAL A 21 9.34 -14.42 40.39
CA VAL A 21 10.43 -13.61 40.92
C VAL A 21 11.69 -14.47 40.99
N ILE A 22 12.66 -14.20 40.12
CA ILE A 22 13.95 -14.88 40.04
C ILE A 22 15.03 -13.87 40.40
N ASP A 23 15.83 -14.16 41.43
CA ASP A 23 16.87 -13.27 41.95
C ASP A 23 16.39 -11.83 42.25
N GLY A 24 15.18 -11.72 42.83
CA GLY A 24 14.55 -10.43 43.15
C GLY A 24 14.04 -9.65 41.93
N THR A 25 14.07 -10.26 40.75
CA THR A 25 13.63 -9.66 39.48
C THR A 25 12.37 -10.37 38.99
N PHE A 26 11.36 -9.61 38.59
CA PHE A 26 10.20 -10.12 37.85
C PHE A 26 10.13 -9.42 36.49
N ILE A 27 9.61 -10.11 35.49
CA ILE A 27 9.46 -9.60 34.13
C ILE A 27 7.97 -9.54 33.79
N ILE A 28 7.51 -8.40 33.30
CA ILE A 28 6.14 -8.23 32.80
C ILE A 28 6.20 -8.12 31.28
N ASP A 29 5.55 -9.06 30.60
CA ASP A 29 5.36 -9.02 29.16
C ASP A 29 4.05 -8.32 28.80
N LEU A 30 4.16 -7.12 28.22
CA LEU A 30 3.01 -6.37 27.73
C LEU A 30 2.79 -6.64 26.24
N ARG A 31 1.63 -7.22 25.89
CA ARG A 31 1.19 -7.36 24.49
C ARG A 31 0.14 -6.30 24.18
N LEU A 32 0.52 -5.33 23.36
CA LEU A 32 -0.39 -4.30 22.86
C LEU A 32 -0.91 -4.71 21.48
N LYS A 33 -2.24 -4.72 21.33
CA LYS A 33 -2.89 -4.83 20.03
C LYS A 33 -3.50 -3.47 19.70
N LEU A 34 -2.96 -2.81 18.67
CA LEU A 34 -3.57 -1.61 18.11
C LEU A 34 -4.70 -2.09 17.18
N GLU A 35 -5.94 -1.89 17.58
CA GLU A 35 -7.09 -2.35 16.79
C GLU A 35 -7.34 -1.45 15.58
N ASP A 36 -7.22 -0.13 15.76
CA ASP A 36 -7.40 0.84 14.69
C ASP A 36 -6.24 1.83 14.63
N LEU A 37 -5.50 1.81 13.52
CA LEU A 37 -4.56 2.86 13.16
C LEU A 37 -5.29 3.88 12.28
N VAL A 38 -6.03 4.79 12.91
CA VAL A 38 -6.69 5.90 12.21
C VAL A 38 -5.63 6.77 11.54
N GLY A 39 -5.59 6.76 10.20
CA GLY A 39 -4.69 7.58 9.39
C GLY A 39 -3.67 6.82 8.54
N LEU A 40 -3.48 5.51 8.76
CA LEU A 40 -2.70 4.68 7.85
C LEU A 40 -3.60 4.17 6.72
N ARG A 41 -3.67 4.94 5.63
CA ARG A 41 -4.27 4.42 4.39
C ARG A 41 -3.32 3.38 3.80
N LYS A 42 -3.77 2.12 3.72
CA LYS A 42 -3.20 1.22 2.72
C LYS A 42 -3.51 1.84 1.37
N VAL A 43 -2.48 2.35 0.70
CA VAL A 43 -2.62 2.82 -0.67
C VAL A 43 -2.59 1.57 -1.52
N ASP A 44 -3.76 1.12 -1.96
CA ASP A 44 -3.84 0.14 -3.04
C ASP A 44 -3.14 0.77 -4.25
N ARG A 45 -2.01 0.19 -4.63
CA ARG A 45 -1.28 0.61 -5.82
C ARG A 45 -1.94 -0.11 -6.99
N PRO A 46 -2.39 0.62 -8.03
CA PRO A 46 -2.87 -0.03 -9.23
C PRO A 46 -1.76 -0.91 -9.79
N ASP A 47 -2.09 -2.15 -10.13
CA ASP A 47 -1.20 -2.99 -10.91
C ASP A 47 -1.42 -2.68 -12.39
N PHE A 48 -0.50 -1.92 -12.98
CA PHE A 48 -0.58 -1.50 -14.37
C PHE A 48 -0.23 -2.62 -15.36
N PHE A 49 0.05 -3.84 -14.89
CA PHE A 49 0.25 -5.02 -15.73
C PHE A 49 -0.99 -5.94 -15.80
N GLU A 50 -2.01 -5.67 -14.98
CA GLU A 50 -3.28 -6.39 -15.02
C GLU A 50 -4.21 -5.80 -16.10
N ALA A 51 -4.56 -6.61 -17.10
CA ALA A 51 -5.38 -6.15 -18.23
C ALA A 51 -6.85 -5.85 -17.89
N ASN A 52 -7.33 -6.31 -16.73
CA ASN A 52 -8.76 -6.39 -16.40
C ASN A 52 -9.25 -5.26 -15.46
N ASP A 53 -8.44 -4.25 -15.16
CA ASP A 53 -8.92 -3.11 -14.38
C ASP A 53 -9.85 -2.22 -15.27
N PRO A 54 -11.13 -2.04 -14.90
CA PRO A 54 -12.06 -1.21 -15.65
C PRO A 54 -11.68 0.27 -15.74
N LEU A 55 -10.72 0.73 -14.92
CA LEU A 55 -10.18 2.09 -14.94
C LEU A 55 -9.10 2.29 -16.02
N HIS A 56 -8.62 1.23 -16.66
CA HIS A 56 -7.69 1.32 -17.77
C HIS A 56 -8.40 1.78 -19.05
N GLY A 57 -7.91 2.87 -19.63
CA GLY A 57 -8.46 3.49 -20.84
C GLY A 57 -7.50 3.48 -22.04
N VAL A 58 -6.27 3.00 -21.86
CA VAL A 58 -5.25 2.86 -22.90
C VAL A 58 -4.24 1.77 -22.53
N THR A 59 -3.73 1.06 -23.54
CA THR A 59 -2.56 0.18 -23.42
C THR A 59 -1.36 0.87 -24.04
N LEU A 60 -0.31 1.11 -23.26
CA LEU A 60 0.98 1.58 -23.75
C LEU A 60 1.87 0.37 -24.05
N ILE A 61 2.54 0.39 -25.21
CA ILE A 61 3.50 -0.64 -25.61
C ILE A 61 4.89 0.00 -25.54
N ILE A 62 5.75 -0.52 -24.66
CA ILE A 62 7.13 -0.04 -24.48
C ILE A 62 8.05 -1.25 -24.66
N ASN A 63 8.91 -1.22 -25.68
CA ASN A 63 9.82 -2.33 -25.99
C ASN A 63 9.11 -3.71 -26.10
N GLY A 64 7.85 -3.73 -26.57
CA GLY A 64 7.02 -4.93 -26.67
C GLY A 64 6.21 -5.29 -25.43
N ASP A 65 6.48 -4.65 -24.28
CA ASP A 65 5.74 -4.87 -23.04
C ASP A 65 4.47 -4.01 -22.99
N LYS A 66 3.36 -4.62 -22.56
CA LYS A 66 2.07 -3.94 -22.39
C LYS A 66 1.94 -3.38 -20.98
N ILE A 67 1.54 -2.10 -20.91
CA ILE A 67 1.21 -1.39 -19.68
C ILE A 67 -0.20 -0.83 -19.83
N TYR A 68 -1.09 -1.16 -18.91
CA TYR A 68 -2.46 -0.71 -18.90
C TYR A 68 -2.59 0.53 -18.01
N ALA A 69 -3.13 1.61 -18.56
CA ALA A 69 -3.17 2.91 -17.89
C ALA A 69 -4.43 3.71 -18.21
N SER A 70 -4.68 4.77 -17.43
CA SER A 70 -5.79 5.70 -17.68
C SER A 70 -5.34 6.91 -18.50
N LYS A 71 -6.00 7.16 -19.63
CA LYS A 71 -5.76 8.37 -20.46
C LYS A 71 -5.94 9.66 -19.65
N GLN A 72 -6.94 9.68 -18.76
CA GLN A 72 -7.27 10.86 -17.95
C GLN A 72 -6.18 11.17 -16.93
N ILE A 73 -5.70 10.15 -16.22
CA ILE A 73 -4.63 10.30 -15.22
C ILE A 73 -3.32 10.73 -15.90
N LEU A 74 -2.95 10.08 -17.00
CA LEU A 74 -1.74 10.42 -17.75
C LEU A 74 -1.81 11.86 -18.29
N ALA A 75 -2.95 12.28 -18.83
CA ALA A 75 -3.14 13.64 -19.32
C ALA A 75 -3.15 14.69 -18.21
N LEU A 76 -3.68 14.35 -17.03
CA LEU A 76 -3.66 15.23 -15.85
C LEU A 76 -2.22 15.53 -15.41
N HIS A 77 -1.34 14.52 -15.47
CA HIS A 77 0.05 14.64 -15.03
C HIS A 77 1.06 15.00 -16.13
N SER A 78 0.67 14.95 -17.40
CA SER A 78 1.57 15.23 -18.52
C SER A 78 0.86 15.94 -19.68
N GLN A 79 1.37 17.13 -20.03
CA GLN A 79 0.88 17.87 -21.19
C GLN A 79 1.12 17.13 -22.50
N VAL A 80 2.14 16.28 -22.58
CA VAL A 80 2.42 15.44 -23.76
C VAL A 80 1.29 14.43 -23.93
N PHE A 81 0.95 13.69 -22.87
CA PHE A 81 -0.16 12.73 -22.90
C PHE A 81 -1.51 13.42 -23.10
N HIS A 82 -1.70 14.63 -22.55
CA HIS A 82 -2.90 15.42 -22.82
C HIS A 82 -3.05 15.71 -24.32
N LYS A 83 -1.98 16.20 -24.97
CA LYS A 83 -2.01 16.45 -26.42
C LYS A 83 -2.19 15.17 -27.21
N MET A 84 -1.50 14.09 -26.85
CA MET A 84 -1.57 12.79 -27.52
C MET A 84 -2.99 12.20 -27.49
N PHE A 85 -3.66 12.21 -26.33
CA PHE A 85 -4.96 11.56 -26.15
C PHE A 85 -6.16 12.47 -26.43
N PHE A 86 -6.03 13.79 -26.27
CA PHE A 86 -7.15 14.73 -26.40
C PHE A 86 -6.94 15.80 -27.48
N GLY A 87 -5.76 15.89 -28.08
CA GLY A 87 -5.46 16.79 -29.19
C GLY A 87 -5.86 16.23 -30.56
N GLN A 88 -5.20 16.70 -31.61
CA GLN A 88 -5.45 16.30 -33.01
C GLN A 88 -4.49 15.19 -33.48
N PHE A 89 -4.15 14.28 -32.59
CA PHE A 89 -3.26 13.15 -32.87
C PHE A 89 -4.06 11.87 -33.12
N LYS A 90 -3.49 10.92 -33.87
CA LYS A 90 -4.16 9.65 -34.21
C LYS A 90 -4.42 8.79 -32.97
N GLU A 91 -3.55 8.91 -31.97
CA GLU A 91 -3.55 8.21 -30.69
C GLU A 91 -4.80 8.49 -29.86
N LYS A 92 -5.48 9.63 -30.11
CA LYS A 92 -6.79 9.95 -29.52
C LYS A 92 -7.80 8.83 -29.70
N TYR A 93 -7.88 8.28 -30.91
CA TYR A 93 -8.83 7.23 -31.27
C TYR A 93 -8.29 5.82 -31.05
N SER A 94 -7.03 5.68 -30.64
CA SER A 94 -6.40 4.38 -30.43
C SER A 94 -6.61 3.88 -29.00
N SER A 95 -6.82 2.57 -28.87
CA SER A 95 -6.79 1.86 -27.59
C SER A 95 -5.37 1.40 -27.22
N GLU A 96 -4.48 1.26 -28.20
CA GLU A 96 -3.07 0.89 -28.02
C GLU A 96 -2.14 1.97 -28.58
N VAL A 97 -1.09 2.33 -27.85
CA VAL A 97 -0.11 3.35 -28.27
C VAL A 97 1.30 2.83 -28.00
N GLU A 98 2.10 2.74 -29.05
CA GLU A 98 3.51 2.35 -28.95
C GLU A 98 4.39 3.57 -28.65
N LEU A 99 5.26 3.44 -27.64
CA LEU A 99 6.22 4.46 -27.25
C LEU A 99 7.62 3.94 -27.57
N GLN A 100 8.22 4.47 -28.64
CA GLN A 100 9.48 3.98 -29.20
C GLN A 100 10.72 4.63 -28.56
N ASP A 101 10.57 5.82 -27.98
CA ASP A 101 11.68 6.61 -27.42
C ASP A 101 11.81 6.48 -25.87
N ILE A 102 11.26 5.41 -25.29
CA ILE A 102 11.23 5.21 -23.83
C ILE A 102 11.76 3.82 -23.50
N ASN A 103 12.66 3.76 -22.52
CA ASN A 103 13.14 2.50 -21.96
C ASN A 103 12.41 2.15 -20.67
N LYS A 104 12.20 0.86 -20.46
CA LYS A 104 11.71 0.28 -19.21
C LYS A 104 12.92 0.12 -18.28
N GLU A 105 13.13 1.08 -17.37
CA GLU A 105 14.10 0.96 -16.25
C GLU A 105 13.47 0.25 -15.05
#